data_AF-A0A534Q1X6-F1
#
_entry.id   AF-A0A534Q1X6-F1
#
_cell.length_a   1.000
_cell.length_b   1.000
_cell.length_c   1.000
_cell.angle_alpha   90.00
_cell.angle_beta   90.00
_cell.angle_gamma   90.00
#
_symmetry.space_group_name_H-M   'P 1'
#
loop_
_entity.id
_entity.type
_entity.pdbx_description
1 polymer ?
#
loop_
_entity_poly.entity_id
_entity_poly.type
_entity_poly.pdbx_seq_one_letter_code
_entity_poly.pdbx_strand_id
1 'polypeptide(L)'
;MRSLYLWPEHAAFSLLVLWVGSVVFLWAAREPMLSLLRALGEFAAESCASLARGCDSAAGELRKRARAALLAAGRLETQGRLSREINRIDKTFTERLGQYSGLSRRLDDLLVKLETDYEECAITPPQVPGWSNAVNAIARIPTPGDANVRKVLESIRESSEDAEQQALKQHRDDTSKRHKLLAHMGSCWKDVRDLMARMRDSVAAAMETTQRIHGYVEEYEKVAKEQDAAARALTFSATKLFLISALVLGVALGGALVNFQLIALPMSELVPAGARIGDLPVATISALVIVLMETALGIFAMDLLGVTDLFPKLQRIPISRRRMLLSLSLAGLFFLAGVESSLAVLRESIAEADSALKMSLSGEERVVAETASSHIPVIGQAVLGFVLPWILAMVAIPLEMLLDSGRHVVATILVLTLQGVGVLGRAGAHTATKLAAMLVAVYEIYVSIPTKIEHTVRNSGRGHDEAIPMPARETSPKAARTSWS
;
A
#
# COMPACT_ATOMS: atom_id res chain seq x y z
N MET A 1 4.39 22.40 63.53
CA MET A 1 5.10 21.35 64.29
C MET A 1 5.04 21.49 65.82
N ARG A 2 4.69 22.65 66.42
CA ARG A 2 4.57 22.81 67.89
C ARG A 2 3.27 22.29 68.52
N SER A 3 2.26 21.89 67.74
CA SER A 3 0.95 21.44 68.26
C SER A 3 0.83 19.93 68.55
N LEU A 4 1.90 19.16 68.33
CA LEU A 4 1.93 17.70 68.56
C LEU A 4 2.61 17.31 69.88
N TYR A 5 3.15 18.27 70.63
CA TYR A 5 3.82 18.04 71.90
C TYR A 5 2.87 18.35 73.06
N LEU A 6 2.55 17.34 73.88
CA LEU A 6 1.76 17.47 75.11
C LEU A 6 2.46 18.37 76.14
N TRP A 7 3.81 18.42 76.11
CA TRP A 7 4.63 19.36 76.86
C TRP A 7 5.71 19.99 75.96
N PRO A 8 5.63 21.30 75.66
CA PRO A 8 6.59 22.00 74.81
C PRO A 8 8.00 22.11 75.42
N GLU A 9 8.11 22.11 76.75
CA GLU A 9 9.34 22.28 77.53
C GLU A 9 10.27 21.04 77.47
N HIS A 10 9.69 19.84 77.26
CA HIS A 10 10.43 18.58 77.19
C HIS A 10 9.94 17.73 76.01
N ALA A 11 10.32 18.14 74.80
CA ALA A 11 9.94 17.50 73.55
C ALA A 11 10.23 15.99 73.51
N ALA A 12 11.36 15.56 74.09
CA ALA A 12 11.75 14.14 74.16
C ALA A 12 10.79 13.32 75.02
N PHE A 13 10.30 13.85 76.15
CA PHE A 13 9.39 13.14 77.04
C PHE A 13 7.99 13.03 76.45
N SER A 14 7.49 14.10 75.81
CA SER A 14 6.22 14.07 75.11
C SER A 14 6.22 13.07 73.95
N LEU A 15 7.33 12.93 73.21
CA LEU A 15 7.48 11.92 72.16
C LEU A 15 7.48 10.49 72.74
N LEU A 16 8.12 10.29 73.88
CA LEU A 16 8.19 8.99 74.54
C LEU A 16 6.80 8.55 75.03
N VAL A 17 6.02 9.44 75.67
CA VAL A 17 4.65 9.15 76.11
C VAL A 17 3.73 8.86 74.92
N LEU A 18 3.82 9.64 73.84
CA LEU A 18 3.05 9.38 72.62
C LEU A 18 3.44 8.05 71.96
N TRP A 19 4.73 7.70 71.98
CA TRP A 19 5.22 6.43 71.46
C TRP A 19 4.73 5.24 72.30
N VAL A 20 4.78 5.32 73.64
CA VAL A 20 4.24 4.27 74.51
C VAL A 20 2.72 4.15 74.35
N GLY A 21 2.01 5.29 74.28
CA GLY A 21 0.56 5.32 74.03
C GLY A 21 0.18 4.70 72.69
N SER A 22 0.95 4.96 71.62
CA SER A 22 0.70 4.36 70.31
C SER A 22 0.93 2.85 70.32
N VAL A 23 1.98 2.38 71.00
CA VAL A 23 2.30 0.94 71.12
C VAL A 23 1.17 0.19 71.85
N VAL A 24 0.63 0.74 72.94
CA VAL A 24 -0.49 0.12 73.69
C VAL A 24 -1.77 0.10 72.85
N PHE A 25 -2.09 1.19 72.15
CA PHE A 25 -3.25 1.27 71.26
C PHE A 25 -3.13 0.29 70.09
N LEU A 26 -1.97 0.22 69.43
CA LEU A 26 -1.71 -0.69 68.32
C LEU A 26 -1.70 -2.15 68.77
N TRP A 27 -1.26 -2.43 70.00
CA TRP A 27 -1.36 -3.77 70.60
C TRP A 27 -2.81 -4.20 70.84
N ALA A 28 -3.66 -3.32 71.37
CA ALA A 28 -5.09 -3.59 71.56
C ALA A 28 -5.83 -3.79 70.22
N ALA A 29 -5.40 -3.10 69.16
CA ALA A 29 -5.96 -3.19 67.82
C ALA A 29 -5.24 -4.20 66.90
N ARG A 30 -4.45 -5.13 67.44
CA ARG A 30 -3.59 -6.04 66.65
C ARG A 30 -4.34 -6.85 65.59
N GLU A 31 -5.34 -7.61 66.02
CA GLU A 31 -6.18 -8.46 65.15
C GLU A 31 -6.86 -7.64 64.03
N PRO A 32 -7.61 -6.55 64.32
CA PRO A 32 -8.26 -5.77 63.28
C PRO A 32 -7.26 -5.08 62.35
N MET A 33 -6.14 -4.56 62.85
CA MET A 33 -5.14 -3.88 62.02
C MET A 33 -4.41 -4.84 61.07
N LEU A 34 -4.05 -6.04 61.52
CA LEU A 34 -3.45 -7.07 60.67
C LEU A 34 -4.42 -7.54 59.59
N SER A 35 -5.70 -7.74 59.94
CA SER A 35 -6.74 -8.11 58.99
C SER A 35 -6.95 -7.02 57.93
N LEU A 36 -6.95 -5.74 58.32
CA LEU A 36 -7.05 -4.59 57.43
C LEU A 36 -5.86 -4.48 56.47
N LEU A 37 -4.63 -4.63 56.97
CA LEU A 37 -3.42 -4.59 56.13
C LEU A 37 -3.38 -5.71 55.10
N ARG A 38 -3.78 -6.93 55.48
CA ARG A 38 -3.89 -8.07 54.57
C ARG A 38 -4.99 -7.85 53.53
N ALA A 39 -6.18 -7.44 53.95
CA ALA A 39 -7.30 -7.17 53.06
C ALA A 39 -6.99 -6.04 52.06
N LEU A 40 -6.31 -4.97 52.50
CA LEU A 40 -5.87 -3.89 51.61
C LEU A 40 -4.82 -4.38 50.59
N GLY A 41 -3.89 -5.23 51.03
CA GLY A 41 -2.89 -5.85 50.16
C GLY A 41 -3.49 -6.78 49.11
N GLU A 42 -4.41 -7.65 49.53
CA GLU A 42 -5.15 -8.58 48.67
C GLU A 42 -6.03 -7.81 47.68
N PHE A 43 -6.79 -6.82 48.16
CA PHE A 43 -7.61 -5.97 47.29
C PHE A 43 -6.79 -5.23 46.23
N ALA A 44 -5.65 -4.63 46.63
CA ALA A 44 -4.75 -3.96 45.69
C ALA A 44 -4.17 -4.95 44.67
N ALA A 45 -3.75 -6.13 45.12
CA ALA A 45 -3.21 -7.16 44.24
C ALA A 45 -4.25 -7.72 43.26
N GLU A 46 -5.47 -7.99 43.72
CA GLU A 46 -6.57 -8.50 42.91
C GLU A 46 -7.08 -7.45 41.91
N SER A 47 -7.12 -6.18 42.31
CA SER A 47 -7.42 -5.07 41.41
C SER A 47 -6.39 -4.95 40.29
N CYS A 48 -5.10 -5.00 40.61
CA CYS A 48 -4.03 -4.99 39.61
C CYS A 48 -4.06 -6.25 38.70
N ALA A 49 -4.34 -7.42 39.26
CA ALA A 49 -4.43 -8.66 38.50
C ALA A 49 -5.66 -8.71 37.58
N SER A 50 -6.79 -8.18 38.03
CA SER A 50 -8.01 -8.09 37.22
C SER A 50 -7.84 -7.11 36.05
N LEU A 51 -7.23 -5.95 36.28
CA LEU A 51 -6.85 -5.02 35.22
C LEU A 51 -5.92 -5.66 34.19
N ALA A 52 -4.92 -6.42 34.64
CA ALA A 52 -4.01 -7.12 33.75
C ALA A 52 -4.73 -8.13 32.85
N ARG A 53 -5.59 -8.97 33.43
CA ARG A 53 -6.40 -9.94 32.66
C ARG A 53 -7.33 -9.24 31.67
N GLY A 54 -7.95 -8.13 32.07
CA GLY A 54 -8.80 -7.32 31.20
C GLY A 54 -8.03 -6.77 29.99
N CYS A 55 -6.83 -6.24 30.23
CA CYS A 55 -5.96 -5.72 29.17
C CYS A 55 -5.48 -6.82 28.22
N ASP A 56 -5.08 -7.97 28.74
CA ASP A 56 -4.63 -9.11 27.93
C ASP A 56 -5.77 -9.65 27.05
N SER A 57 -6.98 -9.76 27.60
CA SER A 57 -8.17 -10.17 26.85
C SER A 57 -8.52 -9.16 25.75
N ALA A 58 -8.53 -7.86 26.07
CA ALA A 58 -8.79 -6.79 25.11
C ALA A 58 -7.73 -6.75 24.00
N ALA A 59 -6.45 -6.94 24.34
CA ALA A 59 -5.35 -7.02 23.37
C ALA A 59 -5.52 -8.22 22.43
N GLY A 60 -5.93 -9.38 22.96
CA GLY A 60 -6.20 -10.58 22.17
C GLY A 60 -7.33 -10.38 21.15
N GLU A 61 -8.44 -9.78 21.60
CA GLU A 61 -9.60 -9.49 20.74
C GLU A 61 -9.26 -8.46 19.65
N LEU A 62 -8.58 -7.37 20.03
CA LEU A 62 -8.15 -6.33 19.09
C LEU A 62 -7.18 -6.89 18.04
N ARG A 63 -6.26 -7.76 18.43
CA ARG A 63 -5.32 -8.41 17.50
C ARG A 63 -6.04 -9.29 16.47
N LYS A 64 -7.07 -10.04 16.88
CA LYS A 64 -7.89 -10.85 15.97
C LYS A 64 -8.63 -9.96 14.97
N ARG A 65 -9.28 -8.89 15.44
CA ARG A 65 -10.00 -7.93 14.58
C ARG A 65 -9.08 -7.22 13.61
N ALA A 66 -7.92 -6.74 14.08
CA ALA A 66 -6.93 -6.07 13.26
C ALA A 66 -6.38 -7.00 12.15
N ARG A 67 -6.12 -8.27 12.49
CA ARG A 67 -5.69 -9.29 11.52
C ARG A 67 -6.79 -9.58 10.49
N ALA A 68 -8.03 -9.77 10.92
CA ALA A 68 -9.16 -10.02 10.02
C ALA A 68 -9.40 -8.84 9.07
N ALA A 69 -9.33 -7.61 9.57
CA ALA A 69 -9.48 -6.40 8.76
C ALA A 69 -8.37 -6.24 7.72
N LEU A 70 -7.12 -6.56 8.07
CA LEU A 70 -5.97 -6.51 7.16
C LEU A 70 -6.06 -7.60 6.07
N LEU A 71 -6.47 -8.82 6.43
CA LEU A 71 -6.69 -9.89 5.46
C LEU A 71 -7.86 -9.56 4.50
N ALA A 72 -8.95 -8.97 5.02
CA ALA A 72 -10.07 -8.53 4.19
C ALA A 72 -9.65 -7.43 3.21
N ALA A 73 -8.89 -6.42 3.65
CA ALA A 73 -8.35 -5.37 2.78
C ALA A 73 -7.41 -5.95 1.73
N GLY A 74 -6.50 -6.84 2.14
CA GLY A 74 -5.59 -7.55 1.23
C GLY A 74 -6.30 -8.36 0.16
N ARG A 75 -7.37 -9.06 0.53
CA ARG A 75 -8.21 -9.81 -0.41
C ARG A 75 -8.87 -8.90 -1.45
N LEU A 76 -9.40 -7.75 -1.02
CA LEU A 76 -10.00 -6.79 -1.94
C LEU A 76 -8.98 -6.21 -2.92
N GLU A 77 -7.78 -5.89 -2.45
CA GLU A 77 -6.70 -5.39 -3.28
C GLU A 77 -6.24 -6.42 -4.32
N THR A 78 -5.99 -7.67 -3.89
CA THR A 78 -5.58 -8.75 -4.82
C THR A 78 -6.70 -9.15 -5.77
N GLN A 79 -7.95 -9.17 -5.31
CA GLN A 79 -9.11 -9.39 -6.18
C GLN A 79 -9.25 -8.29 -7.23
N GLY A 80 -9.08 -7.02 -6.85
CA GLY A 80 -9.13 -5.89 -7.76
C GLY A 80 -7.97 -5.90 -8.78
N ARG A 81 -6.78 -6.32 -8.37
CA ARG A 81 -5.65 -6.55 -9.30
C ARG A 81 -5.94 -7.71 -10.26
N LEU A 82 -6.39 -8.85 -9.74
CA LEU A 82 -6.76 -10.02 -10.53
C LEU A 82 -7.85 -9.68 -11.55
N SER A 83 -8.91 -8.97 -11.15
CA SER A 83 -9.99 -8.57 -12.06
C SER A 83 -9.51 -7.65 -13.19
N ARG A 84 -8.63 -6.69 -12.88
CA ARG A 84 -8.04 -5.80 -13.90
C ARG A 84 -7.17 -6.58 -14.88
N GLU A 85 -6.33 -7.49 -14.37
CA GLU A 85 -5.48 -8.31 -15.24
C GLU A 85 -6.30 -9.31 -16.06
N ILE A 86 -7.35 -9.92 -15.50
CA ILE A 86 -8.28 -10.76 -16.26
C ILE A 86 -8.92 -9.97 -17.41
N ASN A 87 -9.45 -8.77 -17.15
CA ASN A 87 -10.05 -7.95 -18.21
C ASN A 87 -9.03 -7.54 -19.29
N ARG A 88 -7.80 -7.22 -18.88
CA ARG A 88 -6.71 -6.90 -19.81
C ARG A 88 -6.32 -8.11 -20.67
N ILE A 89 -6.23 -9.27 -20.03
CA ILE A 89 -5.91 -10.55 -20.66
C ILE A 89 -7.04 -10.97 -21.61
N ASP A 90 -8.30 -10.86 -21.20
CA ASP A 90 -9.46 -11.21 -22.01
C ASP A 90 -9.50 -10.41 -23.31
N LYS A 91 -9.24 -9.09 -23.24
CA LYS A 91 -9.12 -8.24 -24.42
C LYS A 91 -7.99 -8.72 -25.34
N THR A 92 -6.80 -8.96 -24.77
CA THR A 92 -5.62 -9.41 -25.53
C THR A 92 -5.84 -10.79 -26.14
N PHE A 93 -6.49 -11.69 -25.42
CA PHE A 93 -6.78 -13.06 -25.82
C PHE A 93 -7.84 -13.09 -26.93
N THR A 94 -8.90 -12.28 -26.81
CA THR A 94 -9.93 -12.10 -27.85
C THR A 94 -9.33 -11.55 -29.14
N GLU A 95 -8.47 -10.54 -29.05
CA GLU A 95 -7.74 -10.00 -30.21
C GLU A 95 -6.88 -11.08 -30.89
N ARG A 96 -6.19 -11.92 -30.09
CA ARG A 96 -5.34 -13.01 -30.60
C ARG A 96 -6.14 -14.15 -31.22
N LEU A 97 -7.28 -14.54 -30.64
CA LEU A 97 -8.20 -15.50 -31.23
C LEU A 97 -8.77 -15.00 -32.57
N GLY A 98 -9.09 -13.70 -32.65
CA GLY A 98 -9.49 -13.05 -33.89
C GLY A 98 -8.39 -13.17 -34.96
N GLN A 99 -7.14 -12.86 -34.61
CA GLN A 99 -5.99 -13.00 -35.52
C GLN A 99 -5.76 -14.45 -35.96
N TYR A 100 -5.86 -15.42 -35.05
CA TYR A 100 -5.74 -16.84 -35.36
C TYR A 100 -6.79 -17.28 -36.38
N SER A 101 -8.07 -16.91 -36.18
CA SER A 101 -9.14 -17.25 -37.12
C SER A 101 -8.92 -16.68 -38.52
N GLY A 102 -8.40 -15.45 -38.60
CA GLY A 102 -8.04 -14.81 -39.87
C GLY A 102 -6.84 -15.46 -40.56
N LEU A 103 -5.83 -15.86 -39.78
CA LEU A 103 -4.68 -16.62 -40.29
C LEU A 103 -5.07 -18.00 -40.81
N SER A 104 -5.95 -18.71 -40.10
CA SER A 104 -6.49 -20.01 -40.52
C SER A 104 -7.23 -19.89 -41.84
N ARG A 105 -8.13 -18.91 -41.96
CA ARG A 105 -8.89 -18.71 -43.20
C ARG A 105 -7.98 -18.38 -44.39
N ARG A 106 -6.95 -17.56 -44.17
CA ARG A 106 -5.99 -17.21 -45.24
C ARG A 106 -5.10 -18.39 -45.63
N LEU A 107 -4.76 -19.26 -44.68
CA LEU A 107 -4.07 -20.51 -44.96
C LEU A 107 -4.95 -21.42 -45.84
N ASP A 108 -6.22 -21.57 -45.51
CA ASP A 108 -7.19 -22.35 -46.31
C ASP A 108 -7.32 -21.79 -47.74
N ASP A 109 -7.44 -20.47 -47.88
CA ASP A 109 -7.53 -19.81 -49.20
C ASP A 109 -6.27 -20.08 -50.07
N LEU A 110 -5.08 -20.05 -49.46
CA LEU A 110 -3.83 -20.35 -50.18
C LEU A 110 -3.70 -21.84 -50.53
N LEU A 111 -4.19 -22.74 -49.67
CA LEU A 111 -4.21 -24.17 -49.94
C LEU A 111 -5.13 -24.48 -51.12
N VAL A 112 -6.33 -23.90 -51.15
CA VAL A 112 -7.28 -24.04 -52.28
C VAL A 112 -6.66 -23.50 -53.56
N LYS A 113 -6.04 -22.31 -53.52
CA LYS A 113 -5.38 -21.74 -54.69
C LYS A 113 -4.23 -22.63 -55.20
N LEU A 114 -3.44 -23.19 -54.29
CA LEU A 114 -2.36 -24.10 -54.65
C LEU A 114 -2.89 -25.38 -55.30
N GLU A 115 -4.01 -25.91 -54.81
CA GLU A 115 -4.70 -27.06 -55.39
C GLU A 115 -5.23 -26.76 -56.79
N THR A 116 -5.84 -25.59 -57.01
CA THR A 116 -6.28 -25.13 -58.34
C THR A 116 -5.09 -24.95 -59.30
N ASP A 117 -4.02 -24.29 -58.88
CA ASP A 117 -2.81 -24.09 -59.69
C ASP A 117 -2.15 -25.45 -60.04
N TYR A 118 -2.24 -26.44 -59.15
CA TYR A 118 -1.78 -27.81 -59.38
C TYR A 118 -2.64 -28.54 -60.42
N GLU A 119 -3.97 -28.42 -60.34
CA GLU A 119 -4.90 -28.98 -61.32
C GLU A 119 -4.70 -28.38 -62.72
N GLU A 120 -4.51 -27.06 -62.82
CA GLU A 120 -4.19 -26.38 -64.09
C GLU A 120 -2.84 -26.82 -64.68
N CYS A 121 -1.93 -27.33 -63.84
CA CYS A 121 -0.68 -27.91 -64.29
C CYS A 121 -0.83 -29.36 -64.82
N ALA A 122 -2.00 -30.01 -64.75
CA ALA A 122 -2.20 -31.36 -65.29
C ALA A 122 -2.19 -31.39 -66.84
N ILE A 123 -1.56 -32.39 -67.45
CA ILE A 123 -1.34 -32.46 -68.91
C ILE A 123 -2.57 -33.02 -69.63
N THR A 124 -2.94 -32.41 -70.75
CA THR A 124 -3.48 -33.15 -71.91
C THR A 124 -2.51 -32.94 -73.09
N PRO A 125 -1.94 -34.00 -73.69
CA PRO A 125 -0.96 -33.83 -74.76
C PRO A 125 -1.57 -33.07 -75.95
N PRO A 126 -0.84 -32.12 -76.58
CA PRO A 126 -1.37 -31.35 -77.69
C PRO A 126 -1.63 -32.30 -78.87
N GLN A 127 -2.83 -32.22 -79.44
CA GLN A 127 -3.12 -32.95 -80.68
C GLN A 127 -2.41 -32.24 -81.84
N VAL A 128 -1.69 -32.99 -82.65
CA VAL A 128 -0.89 -32.46 -83.78
C VAL A 128 -1.86 -31.91 -84.85
N PRO A 129 -1.98 -30.58 -85.02
CA PRO A 129 -2.98 -30.01 -85.91
C PRO A 129 -2.49 -30.09 -87.36
N GLY A 130 -3.24 -30.77 -88.25
CA GLY A 130 -2.90 -30.86 -89.68
C GLY A 130 -2.72 -32.28 -90.22
N TRP A 131 -2.65 -33.30 -89.37
CA TRP A 131 -2.61 -34.71 -89.82
C TRP A 131 -3.80 -35.11 -90.68
N SER A 132 -5.00 -34.60 -90.37
CA SER A 132 -6.19 -34.80 -91.18
C SER A 132 -6.06 -34.21 -92.59
N ASN A 133 -5.35 -33.08 -92.74
CA ASN A 133 -5.13 -32.43 -94.03
C ASN A 133 -4.06 -33.16 -94.84
N ALA A 134 -3.00 -33.63 -94.20
CA ALA A 134 -1.99 -34.49 -94.80
C ALA A 134 -2.59 -35.81 -95.32
N VAL A 135 -3.47 -36.46 -94.54
CA VAL A 135 -4.18 -37.68 -94.94
C VAL A 135 -5.16 -37.41 -96.09
N ASN A 136 -5.91 -36.30 -96.04
CA ASN A 136 -6.82 -35.91 -97.13
C ASN A 136 -6.09 -35.56 -98.44
N ALA A 137 -4.87 -35.04 -98.37
CA ALA A 137 -4.03 -34.76 -99.53
C ALA A 137 -3.49 -36.05 -100.17
N ILE A 138 -3.09 -37.04 -99.35
CA ILE A 138 -2.68 -38.38 -99.81
C ILE A 138 -3.85 -39.11 -100.49
N ALA A 139 -5.06 -38.99 -99.94
CA ALA A 139 -6.26 -39.62 -100.48
C ALA A 139 -6.68 -39.12 -101.88
N ARG A 140 -6.09 -38.01 -102.37
CA ARG A 140 -6.45 -37.38 -103.65
C ARG A 140 -5.42 -37.62 -104.78
N ILE A 141 -4.38 -38.42 -104.59
CA ILE A 141 -3.30 -38.66 -105.59
C ILE A 141 -3.67 -39.80 -106.58
N PRO A 142 -3.69 -39.57 -107.92
CA PRO A 142 -3.69 -40.63 -108.93
C PRO A 142 -2.29 -40.86 -109.54
N THR A 143 -1.82 -42.12 -109.53
CA THR A 143 -0.65 -42.79 -110.22
C THR A 143 0.69 -42.05 -110.50
N PRO A 144 1.85 -42.72 -110.37
CA PRO A 144 3.17 -42.07 -110.27
C PRO A 144 3.78 -41.69 -111.64
N GLY A 145 4.16 -40.41 -111.82
CA GLY A 145 4.97 -40.01 -112.98
C GLY A 145 5.16 -38.52 -113.25
N ASP A 146 4.33 -37.62 -112.70
CA ASP A 146 4.30 -36.21 -113.13
C ASP A 146 4.71 -35.19 -112.06
N ALA A 147 5.10 -34.00 -112.53
CA ALA A 147 5.44 -32.82 -111.72
C ALA A 147 4.36 -32.45 -110.68
N ASN A 148 3.09 -32.83 -110.91
CA ASN A 148 1.98 -32.62 -109.99
C ASN A 148 2.05 -33.49 -108.72
N VAL A 149 2.55 -34.74 -108.80
CA VAL A 149 2.71 -35.61 -107.62
C VAL A 149 3.82 -35.06 -106.72
N ARG A 150 4.91 -34.56 -107.33
CA ARG A 150 5.98 -33.87 -106.60
C ARG A 150 5.44 -32.65 -105.85
N LYS A 151 4.57 -31.86 -106.48
CA LYS A 151 3.95 -30.68 -105.87
C LYS A 151 3.00 -31.03 -104.70
N VAL A 152 2.27 -32.14 -104.78
CA VAL A 152 1.38 -32.60 -103.69
C VAL A 152 2.18 -33.17 -102.52
N LEU A 153 3.20 -33.99 -102.80
CA LEU A 153 4.14 -34.47 -101.76
C LEU A 153 4.88 -33.31 -101.11
N GLU A 154 5.22 -32.28 -101.87
CA GLU A 154 5.80 -31.04 -101.37
C GLU A 154 4.82 -30.27 -100.47
N SER A 155 3.54 -30.17 -100.83
CA SER A 155 2.51 -29.56 -99.95
C SER A 155 2.18 -30.38 -98.70
N ILE A 156 2.30 -31.70 -98.75
CA ILE A 156 2.14 -32.57 -97.57
C ILE A 156 3.34 -32.40 -96.64
N ARG A 157 4.54 -32.36 -97.21
CA ARG A 157 5.77 -32.09 -96.48
C ARG A 157 5.71 -30.72 -95.81
N GLU A 158 5.34 -29.68 -96.55
CA GLU A 158 5.16 -28.31 -96.03
C GLU A 158 4.07 -28.25 -94.95
N SER A 159 2.89 -28.87 -95.16
CA SER A 159 1.82 -28.91 -94.14
C SER A 159 2.19 -29.74 -92.90
N SER A 160 3.01 -30.77 -93.03
CA SER A 160 3.48 -31.59 -91.91
C SER A 160 4.59 -30.86 -91.14
N GLU A 161 5.50 -30.19 -91.86
CA GLU A 161 6.54 -29.32 -91.27
C GLU A 161 5.88 -28.14 -90.54
N ASP A 162 4.83 -27.53 -91.09
CA ASP A 162 4.04 -26.47 -90.44
C ASP A 162 3.27 -26.98 -89.22
N ALA A 163 2.65 -28.17 -89.32
CA ALA A 163 1.94 -28.82 -88.20
C ALA A 163 2.89 -29.16 -87.05
N GLU A 164 4.09 -29.66 -87.38
CA GLU A 164 5.15 -29.96 -86.42
C GLU A 164 5.66 -28.67 -85.78
N GLN A 165 5.96 -27.63 -86.56
CA GLN A 165 6.38 -26.33 -86.03
C GLN A 165 5.31 -25.72 -85.11
N GLN A 166 4.03 -25.82 -85.46
CA GLN A 166 2.92 -25.32 -84.67
C GLN A 166 2.72 -26.13 -83.38
N ALA A 167 2.80 -27.46 -83.44
CA ALA A 167 2.74 -28.33 -82.26
C ALA A 167 3.94 -28.09 -81.33
N LEU A 168 5.15 -27.92 -81.87
CA LEU A 168 6.35 -27.57 -81.10
C LEU A 168 6.24 -26.18 -80.47
N LYS A 169 5.67 -25.20 -81.18
CA LYS A 169 5.43 -23.86 -80.64
C LYS A 169 4.41 -23.90 -79.51
N GLN A 170 3.29 -24.58 -79.70
CA GLN A 170 2.25 -24.75 -78.68
C GLN A 170 2.78 -25.50 -77.45
N HIS A 171 3.58 -26.56 -77.67
CA HIS A 171 4.27 -27.28 -76.59
C HIS A 171 5.25 -26.38 -75.82
N ARG A 172 6.04 -25.55 -76.52
CA ARG A 172 6.95 -24.57 -75.89
C ARG A 172 6.16 -23.53 -75.07
N ASP A 173 5.07 -23.01 -75.63
CA ASP A 173 4.21 -22.03 -74.96
C ASP A 173 3.58 -22.62 -73.70
N ASP A 174 3.02 -23.84 -73.77
CA ASP A 174 2.40 -24.52 -72.64
C ASP A 174 3.43 -24.94 -71.57
N THR A 175 4.64 -25.34 -71.98
CA THR A 175 5.76 -25.60 -71.06
C THR A 175 6.18 -24.31 -70.34
N SER A 176 6.24 -23.18 -71.04
CA SER A 176 6.57 -21.88 -70.45
C SER A 176 5.50 -21.42 -69.44
N LYS A 177 4.22 -21.63 -69.74
CA LYS A 177 3.11 -21.34 -68.83
C LYS A 177 3.20 -22.18 -67.56
N ARG A 178 3.51 -23.48 -67.69
CA ARG A 178 3.67 -24.39 -66.54
C ARG A 178 4.87 -24.04 -65.68
N HIS A 179 6.01 -23.70 -66.28
CA HIS A 179 7.16 -23.24 -65.50
C HIS A 179 6.85 -21.94 -64.73
N LYS A 180 6.05 -21.04 -65.31
CA LYS A 180 5.56 -19.84 -64.60
C LYS A 180 4.60 -20.18 -63.46
N LEU A 181 3.63 -21.07 -63.67
CA LEU A 181 2.71 -21.57 -62.64
C LEU A 181 3.47 -22.26 -61.50
N LEU A 182 4.35 -23.21 -61.80
CA LEU A 182 5.20 -23.90 -60.82
C LEU A 182 6.09 -22.94 -60.02
N ALA A 183 6.66 -21.91 -60.66
CA ALA A 183 7.42 -20.88 -59.96
C ALA A 183 6.54 -20.08 -58.99
N HIS A 184 5.29 -19.80 -59.36
CA HIS A 184 4.31 -19.13 -58.49
C HIS A 184 3.89 -20.02 -57.31
N MET A 185 3.66 -21.31 -57.55
CA MET A 185 3.37 -22.30 -56.49
C MET A 185 4.51 -22.40 -55.47
N GLY A 186 5.77 -22.34 -55.92
CA GLY A 186 6.93 -22.29 -55.03
C GLY A 186 6.96 -21.06 -54.12
N SER A 187 6.43 -19.93 -54.57
CA SER A 187 6.23 -18.73 -53.73
C SER A 187 5.06 -18.92 -52.76
N CYS A 188 3.93 -19.45 -53.25
CA CYS A 188 2.75 -19.74 -52.42
C CYS A 188 3.11 -20.69 -51.24
N TRP A 189 3.97 -21.68 -51.48
CA TRP A 189 4.42 -22.60 -50.43
C TRP A 189 5.27 -21.94 -49.35
N LYS A 190 6.03 -20.89 -49.70
CA LYS A 190 6.72 -20.05 -48.70
C LYS A 190 5.71 -19.25 -47.88
N ASP A 191 4.70 -18.68 -48.52
CA ASP A 191 3.65 -17.90 -47.85
C ASP A 191 2.85 -18.79 -46.87
N VAL A 192 2.51 -20.02 -47.26
CA VAL A 192 1.87 -21.03 -46.40
C VAL A 192 2.71 -21.35 -45.17
N ARG A 193 4.02 -21.59 -45.36
CA ARG A 193 4.96 -21.85 -44.25
C ARG A 193 5.04 -20.65 -43.31
N ASP A 194 5.12 -19.43 -43.86
CA ASP A 194 5.24 -18.21 -43.07
C ASP A 194 3.95 -17.91 -42.30
N LEU A 195 2.77 -18.21 -42.86
CA LEU A 195 1.48 -18.14 -42.16
C LEU A 195 1.37 -19.16 -41.03
N MET A 196 1.78 -20.41 -41.26
CA MET A 196 1.83 -21.43 -40.20
C MET A 196 2.77 -21.03 -39.06
N ALA A 197 3.92 -20.40 -39.35
CA ALA A 197 4.81 -19.89 -38.33
C ALA A 197 4.13 -18.80 -37.48
N ARG A 198 3.45 -17.83 -38.12
CA ARG A 198 2.69 -16.78 -37.42
C ARG A 198 1.55 -17.36 -36.58
N MET A 199 0.87 -18.40 -37.07
CA MET A 199 -0.20 -19.10 -36.35
C MET A 199 0.35 -19.78 -35.09
N ARG A 200 1.49 -20.48 -35.20
CA ARG A 200 2.19 -21.06 -34.04
C ARG A 200 2.57 -19.98 -33.02
N ASP A 201 3.12 -18.86 -33.46
CA ASP A 201 3.52 -17.77 -32.56
C ASP A 201 2.30 -17.17 -31.84
N SER A 202 1.16 -17.04 -32.54
CA SER A 202 -0.10 -16.58 -31.92
C SER A 202 -0.60 -17.53 -30.83
N VAL A 203 -0.50 -18.85 -31.05
CA VAL A 203 -0.89 -19.89 -30.07
C VAL A 203 0.07 -19.91 -28.88
N ALA A 204 1.38 -19.87 -29.12
CA ALA A 204 2.39 -19.83 -28.07
C ALA A 204 2.19 -18.60 -27.16
N ALA A 205 1.92 -17.45 -27.76
CA ALA A 205 1.67 -16.22 -27.02
C ALA A 205 0.33 -16.29 -26.24
N ALA A 206 -0.70 -16.94 -26.78
CA ALA A 206 -1.95 -17.20 -26.06
C ALA A 206 -1.71 -18.11 -24.83
N MET A 207 -0.89 -19.17 -24.97
CA MET A 207 -0.52 -20.05 -23.84
C MET A 207 0.26 -19.31 -22.75
N GLU A 208 1.21 -18.45 -23.12
CA GLU A 208 1.96 -17.61 -22.16
C GLU A 208 1.01 -16.71 -21.36
N THR A 209 -0.04 -16.20 -22.01
CA THR A 209 -1.05 -15.35 -21.36
C THR A 209 -1.83 -16.16 -20.31
N THR A 210 -2.24 -17.39 -20.61
CA THR A 210 -2.88 -18.29 -19.64
C THR A 210 -1.96 -18.64 -18.46
N GLN A 211 -0.66 -18.82 -18.71
CA GLN A 211 0.31 -19.09 -17.64
C GLN A 211 0.46 -17.90 -16.68
N ARG A 212 0.40 -16.66 -17.19
CA ARG A 212 0.38 -15.44 -16.35
C ARG A 212 -0.87 -15.37 -15.47
N ILE A 213 -2.04 -15.73 -15.99
CA ILE A 213 -3.28 -15.81 -15.19
C ILE A 213 -3.08 -16.75 -14.01
N HIS A 214 -2.46 -17.92 -14.25
CA HIS A 214 -2.22 -18.89 -13.19
C HIS A 214 -1.42 -18.30 -12.02
N GLY A 215 -0.38 -17.51 -12.31
CA GLY A 215 0.40 -16.82 -11.27
C GLY A 215 -0.43 -15.86 -10.41
N TYR A 216 -1.30 -15.05 -11.02
CA TYR A 216 -2.19 -14.15 -10.28
C TYR A 216 -3.26 -14.89 -9.47
N VAL A 217 -3.77 -16.01 -10.00
CA VAL A 217 -4.72 -16.88 -9.27
C VAL A 217 -4.03 -17.54 -8.07
N GLU A 218 -2.79 -17.99 -8.21
CA GLU A 218 -2.02 -18.57 -7.11
C GLU A 218 -1.72 -17.53 -6.01
N GLU A 219 -1.38 -16.30 -6.39
CA GLU A 219 -1.19 -15.20 -5.44
C GLU A 219 -2.49 -14.86 -4.69
N TYR A 220 -3.61 -14.78 -5.41
CA TYR A 220 -4.93 -14.63 -4.81
C TYR A 220 -5.26 -15.78 -3.85
N GLU A 221 -4.97 -17.02 -4.23
CA GLU A 221 -5.24 -18.21 -3.41
C GLU A 221 -4.41 -18.20 -2.11
N LYS A 222 -3.14 -17.76 -2.16
CA LYS A 222 -2.29 -17.60 -0.96
C LYS A 222 -2.89 -16.59 0.04
N VAL A 223 -3.45 -15.50 -0.46
CA VAL A 223 -4.14 -14.48 0.37
C VAL A 223 -5.53 -14.98 0.83
N ALA A 224 -6.23 -15.72 -0.02
CA ALA A 224 -7.53 -16.31 0.29
C ALA A 224 -7.44 -17.36 1.40
N LYS A 225 -6.40 -18.22 1.38
CA LYS A 225 -6.14 -19.26 2.40
C LYS A 225 -5.61 -18.72 3.74
N GLU A 226 -5.57 -17.41 3.94
CA GLU A 226 -5.14 -16.75 5.20
C GLU A 226 -3.77 -17.21 5.72
N GLN A 227 -2.86 -17.60 4.83
CA GLN A 227 -1.56 -18.11 5.23
C GLN A 227 -0.83 -17.09 6.11
N ASP A 228 -0.24 -17.54 7.22
CA ASP A 228 0.48 -16.66 8.15
C ASP A 228 1.60 -15.87 7.48
N ALA A 229 2.19 -16.42 6.41
CA ALA A 229 3.19 -15.75 5.59
C ALA A 229 2.61 -14.52 4.85
N ALA A 230 1.42 -14.65 4.25
CA ALA A 230 0.74 -13.56 3.56
C ALA A 230 0.32 -12.45 4.55
N ALA A 231 -0.19 -12.84 5.72
CA ALA A 231 -0.53 -11.89 6.78
C ALA A 231 0.69 -11.09 7.26
N ARG A 232 1.83 -11.76 7.48
CA ARG A 232 3.08 -11.08 7.86
C ARG A 232 3.62 -10.15 6.77
N ALA A 233 3.56 -10.57 5.51
CA ALA A 233 4.00 -9.76 4.38
C ALA A 233 3.17 -8.47 4.24
N LEU A 234 1.84 -8.57 4.37
CA LEU A 234 0.96 -7.40 4.36
C LEU A 234 1.23 -6.45 5.53
N THR A 235 1.45 -6.98 6.74
CA THR A 235 1.79 -6.16 7.91
C THR A 235 3.09 -5.36 7.70
N PHE A 236 4.13 -5.99 7.15
CA PHE A 236 5.40 -5.31 6.86
C PHE A 236 5.22 -4.23 5.78
N SER A 237 4.49 -4.55 4.71
CA SER A 237 4.16 -3.60 3.64
C SER A 237 3.41 -2.38 4.18
N ALA A 238 2.36 -2.61 4.97
CA ALA A 238 1.57 -1.53 5.59
C ALA A 238 2.41 -0.65 6.52
N THR A 239 3.29 -1.25 7.32
CA THR A 239 4.17 -0.48 8.24
C THR A 239 5.18 0.37 7.45
N LYS A 240 5.76 -0.17 6.37
CA LYS A 240 6.67 0.59 5.51
C LYS A 240 5.96 1.77 4.86
N LEU A 241 4.75 1.55 4.33
CA LEU A 241 3.96 2.60 3.70
C LEU A 241 3.56 3.69 4.71
N PHE A 242 3.20 3.29 5.93
CA PHE A 242 2.94 4.23 7.03
C PHE A 242 4.15 5.10 7.34
N LEU A 243 5.34 4.52 7.48
CA LEU A 243 6.56 5.28 7.78
C LEU A 243 6.94 6.25 6.66
N ILE A 244 6.85 5.81 5.40
CA ILE A 244 7.14 6.67 4.25
C ILE A 244 6.12 7.81 4.17
N SER A 245 4.83 7.49 4.28
CA SER A 245 3.77 8.51 4.24
C SER A 245 3.86 9.51 5.39
N ALA A 246 4.18 9.06 6.61
CA ALA A 246 4.39 9.93 7.76
C ALA A 246 5.61 10.87 7.57
N LEU A 247 6.70 10.36 7.00
CA LEU A 247 7.88 11.17 6.68
C LEU A 247 7.54 12.26 5.64
N VAL A 248 6.88 11.87 4.55
CA VAL A 248 6.46 12.79 3.50
C VAL A 248 5.46 13.81 4.04
N LEU A 249 4.52 13.38 4.88
CA LEU A 249 3.57 14.28 5.55
C LEU A 249 4.29 15.27 6.49
N GLY A 250 5.35 14.84 7.18
CA GLY A 250 6.19 15.72 7.98
C GLY A 250 6.88 16.82 7.17
N VAL A 251 7.41 16.48 5.98
CA VAL A 251 7.97 17.47 5.04
C VAL A 251 6.88 18.43 4.56
N ALA A 252 5.70 17.91 4.24
CA ALA A 252 4.54 18.70 3.84
C ALA A 252 4.07 19.68 4.93
N LEU A 253 4.03 19.26 6.19
CA LEU A 253 3.75 20.15 7.32
C LEU A 253 4.82 21.26 7.42
N GLY A 254 6.09 20.93 7.18
CA GLY A 254 7.16 21.93 7.04
C GLY A 254 6.88 22.94 5.92
N GLY A 255 6.46 22.45 4.75
CA GLY A 255 6.02 23.31 3.63
C GLY A 255 4.82 24.20 3.99
N ALA A 256 3.85 23.68 4.75
CA ALA A 256 2.69 24.43 5.20
C ALA A 256 3.08 25.54 6.20
N LEU A 257 4.04 25.26 7.10
CA LEU A 257 4.59 26.26 8.01
C LEU A 257 5.34 27.36 7.26
N VAL A 258 6.10 27.02 6.23
CA VAL A 258 6.74 28.01 5.34
C VAL A 258 5.67 28.85 4.66
N ASN A 259 4.63 28.24 4.07
CA ASN A 259 3.56 29.00 3.42
C ASN A 259 2.85 29.93 4.41
N PHE A 260 2.52 29.43 5.60
CA PHE A 260 1.94 30.23 6.67
C PHE A 260 2.80 31.45 7.03
N GLN A 261 4.13 31.28 7.15
CA GLN A 261 5.05 32.37 7.45
C GLN A 261 5.18 33.38 6.30
N LEU A 262 5.07 32.93 5.04
CA LEU A 262 5.07 33.83 3.88
C LEU A 262 3.84 34.75 3.88
N ILE A 263 2.69 34.24 4.34
CA ILE A 263 1.41 34.97 4.34
C ILE A 263 1.25 35.85 5.59
N ALA A 264 1.71 35.39 6.75
CA ALA A 264 1.39 36.04 8.03
C ALA A 264 1.95 37.47 8.15
N LEU A 265 3.16 37.73 7.63
CA LEU A 265 3.80 39.04 7.71
C LEU A 265 3.09 40.13 6.86
N PRO A 266 2.87 39.96 5.55
CA PRO A 266 2.13 40.96 4.77
C PRO A 266 0.69 41.13 5.25
N MET A 267 0.08 40.09 5.85
CA MET A 267 -1.25 40.20 6.47
C MET A 267 -1.29 41.06 7.72
N SER A 268 -0.19 41.19 8.48
CA SER A 268 -0.17 42.07 9.67
C SER A 268 -0.17 43.54 9.32
N GLU A 269 0.25 43.89 8.09
CA GLU A 269 0.20 45.26 7.57
C GLU A 269 -1.14 45.58 6.89
N LEU A 270 -1.77 44.58 6.24
CA LEU A 270 -3.06 44.78 5.56
C LEU A 270 -4.24 44.83 6.54
N VAL A 271 -4.09 44.21 7.71
CA VAL A 271 -5.11 44.19 8.76
C VAL A 271 -4.83 45.33 9.75
N PRO A 272 -5.85 46.07 10.23
CA PRO A 272 -5.64 47.20 11.15
C PRO A 272 -4.74 46.85 12.35
N ALA A 273 -3.73 47.69 12.59
CA ALA A 273 -2.78 47.52 13.68
C ALA A 273 -3.52 47.36 15.03
N GLY A 274 -3.24 46.25 15.73
CA GLY A 274 -3.87 45.93 17.02
C GLY A 274 -5.18 45.15 16.95
N ALA A 275 -5.69 44.81 15.75
CA ALA A 275 -6.83 43.90 15.62
C ALA A 275 -6.45 42.49 16.12
N ARG A 276 -7.07 42.08 17.23
CA ARG A 276 -6.90 40.76 17.85
C ARG A 276 -8.26 40.13 18.08
N ILE A 277 -8.34 38.82 17.90
CA ILE A 277 -9.51 38.02 18.30
C ILE A 277 -9.05 37.18 19.49
N GLY A 278 -9.50 37.56 20.69
CA GLY A 278 -8.92 37.03 21.93
C GLY A 278 -7.44 37.41 22.05
N ASP A 279 -6.59 36.43 22.33
CA ASP A 279 -5.14 36.64 22.51
C ASP A 279 -4.34 36.59 21.21
N LEU A 280 -4.95 36.19 20.09
CA LEU A 280 -4.26 35.99 18.82
C LEU A 280 -4.41 37.19 17.88
N PRO A 281 -3.34 37.65 17.20
CA PRO A 281 -3.42 38.64 16.13
C PRO A 281 -4.32 38.15 14.98
N VAL A 282 -5.16 39.03 14.44
CA VAL A 282 -6.05 38.69 13.31
C VAL A 282 -5.24 38.22 12.09
N ALA A 283 -4.06 38.79 11.85
CA ALA A 283 -3.16 38.36 10.77
C ALA A 283 -2.77 36.87 10.85
N THR A 284 -2.49 36.37 12.05
CA THR A 284 -2.18 34.95 12.30
C THR A 284 -3.37 34.05 11.98
N ILE A 285 -4.58 34.47 12.37
CA ILE A 285 -5.81 33.72 12.08
C ILE A 285 -6.11 33.74 10.58
N SER A 286 -5.99 34.89 9.92
CA SER A 286 -6.21 35.02 8.48
C SER A 286 -5.25 34.16 7.67
N ALA A 287 -3.95 34.16 8.01
CA ALA A 287 -2.96 33.30 7.36
C ALA A 287 -3.29 31.81 7.54
N LEU A 288 -3.71 31.40 8.76
CA LEU A 288 -4.10 30.03 9.02
C LEU A 288 -5.34 29.62 8.20
N VAL A 289 -6.34 30.49 8.12
CA VAL A 289 -7.57 30.24 7.34
C VAL A 289 -7.26 30.08 5.86
N ILE A 290 -6.35 30.89 5.30
CA ILE A 290 -5.94 30.75 3.90
C ILE A 290 -5.28 29.39 3.66
N VAL A 291 -4.26 29.03 4.45
CA VAL A 291 -3.55 27.74 4.30
C VAL A 291 -4.50 26.56 4.49
N LEU A 292 -5.44 26.62 5.45
CA LEU A 292 -6.42 25.57 5.67
C LEU A 292 -7.42 25.45 4.51
N MET A 293 -7.91 26.57 3.99
CA MET A 293 -8.82 26.59 2.83
C MET A 293 -8.12 26.01 1.59
N GLU A 294 -6.87 26.40 1.38
CA GLU A 294 -6.04 25.96 0.27
C GLU A 294 -5.75 24.46 0.35
N THR A 295 -5.36 23.96 1.53
CA THR A 295 -5.19 22.53 1.81
C THR A 295 -6.51 21.76 1.57
N ALA A 296 -7.65 22.29 2.01
CA ALA A 296 -8.95 21.66 1.80
C ALA A 296 -9.33 21.59 0.31
N LEU A 297 -9.15 22.69 -0.44
CA LEU A 297 -9.37 22.73 -1.88
C LEU A 297 -8.44 21.75 -2.62
N GLY A 298 -7.18 21.66 -2.19
CA GLY A 298 -6.21 20.71 -2.71
C GLY A 298 -6.62 19.25 -2.50
N ILE A 299 -7.04 18.90 -1.28
CA ILE A 299 -7.56 17.56 -0.96
C ILE A 299 -8.77 17.22 -1.84
N PHE A 300 -9.73 18.14 -1.98
CA PHE A 300 -10.88 17.93 -2.86
C PHE A 300 -10.48 17.79 -4.33
N ALA A 301 -9.52 18.58 -4.80
CA ALA A 301 -9.03 18.48 -6.18
C ALA A 301 -8.40 17.12 -6.46
N MET A 302 -7.56 16.60 -5.55
CA MET A 302 -6.91 15.29 -5.69
C MET A 302 -7.92 14.13 -5.72
N ASP A 303 -8.94 14.21 -4.87
CA ASP A 303 -10.02 13.20 -4.83
C ASP A 303 -10.89 13.23 -6.10
N LEU A 304 -11.21 14.43 -6.61
CA LEU A 304 -11.99 14.60 -7.85
C LEU A 304 -11.22 14.21 -9.12
N LEU A 305 -9.89 14.31 -9.11
CA LEU A 305 -9.01 13.81 -10.17
C LEU A 305 -8.94 12.28 -10.19
N GLY A 306 -9.32 11.61 -9.09
CA GLY A 306 -9.15 10.17 -8.92
C GLY A 306 -7.70 9.75 -8.68
N VAL A 307 -6.87 10.68 -8.18
CA VAL A 307 -5.52 10.36 -7.70
C VAL A 307 -5.60 9.75 -6.30
N THR A 308 -6.54 10.24 -5.48
CA THR A 308 -6.78 9.77 -4.11
C THR A 308 -8.24 9.32 -3.92
N ASP A 309 -8.49 8.39 -3.01
CA ASP A 309 -9.82 7.85 -2.66
C ASP A 309 -10.26 8.23 -1.22
N LEU A 310 -9.92 9.44 -0.76
CA LEU A 310 -10.27 9.94 0.58
C LEU A 310 -11.78 10.03 0.79
N PHE A 311 -12.55 10.38 -0.25
CA PHE A 311 -14.00 10.49 -0.20
C PHE A 311 -14.66 9.60 -1.27
N PRO A 312 -14.84 8.30 -1.02
CA PRO A 312 -15.40 7.35 -2.01
C PRO A 312 -16.84 7.69 -2.47
N LYS A 313 -17.53 8.60 -1.77
CA LYS A 313 -18.84 9.12 -2.19
C LYS A 313 -18.73 10.12 -3.35
N LEU A 314 -17.65 10.88 -3.46
CA LEU A 314 -17.45 11.88 -4.53
C LEU A 314 -17.30 11.21 -5.90
N GLN A 315 -16.75 10.00 -5.95
CA GLN A 315 -16.62 9.23 -7.20
C GLN A 315 -17.96 8.79 -7.80
N ARG A 316 -19.02 8.72 -6.98
CA ARG A 316 -20.37 8.33 -7.43
C ARG A 316 -21.17 9.49 -8.02
N ILE A 317 -20.63 10.72 -7.99
CA ILE A 317 -21.27 11.92 -8.54
C ILE A 317 -21.23 11.86 -10.07
N PRO A 318 -22.32 12.23 -10.78
CA PRO A 318 -22.33 12.25 -12.24
C PRO A 318 -21.22 13.12 -12.83
N ILE A 319 -20.63 12.68 -13.95
CA ILE A 319 -19.42 13.25 -14.57
C ILE A 319 -19.51 14.77 -14.76
N SER A 320 -20.67 15.30 -15.16
CA SER A 320 -20.87 16.74 -15.38
C SER A 320 -20.64 17.55 -14.10
N ARG A 321 -21.19 17.11 -12.96
CA ARG A 321 -21.01 17.77 -11.67
C ARG A 321 -19.59 17.58 -11.13
N ARG A 322 -18.99 16.41 -11.36
CA ARG A 322 -17.59 16.14 -10.97
C ARG A 322 -16.62 17.10 -11.66
N ARG A 323 -16.79 17.33 -12.98
CA ARG A 323 -15.98 18.29 -13.74
C ARG A 323 -16.18 19.73 -13.25
N MET A 324 -17.43 20.12 -12.94
CA MET A 324 -17.71 21.44 -12.38
C MET A 324 -16.99 21.64 -11.03
N LEU A 325 -17.13 20.70 -10.10
CA LEU A 325 -16.46 20.77 -8.80
C LEU A 325 -14.93 20.80 -8.94
N LEU A 326 -14.37 19.99 -9.85
CA LEU A 326 -12.94 19.98 -10.12
C LEU A 326 -12.47 21.32 -10.70
N SER A 327 -13.24 21.88 -11.64
CA SER A 327 -12.91 23.20 -12.21
C SER A 327 -12.97 24.30 -11.15
N LEU A 328 -13.92 24.22 -10.22
CA LEU A 328 -14.06 25.16 -9.13
C LEU A 328 -12.91 25.04 -8.12
N SER A 329 -12.50 23.82 -7.75
CA SER A 329 -11.38 23.63 -6.83
C SER A 329 -10.06 24.08 -7.45
N LEU A 330 -9.81 23.76 -8.73
CA LEU A 330 -8.61 24.22 -9.44
C LEU A 330 -8.59 25.75 -9.63
N ALA A 331 -9.73 26.36 -9.97
CA ALA A 331 -9.83 27.81 -10.08
C ALA A 331 -9.61 28.50 -8.72
N GLY A 332 -10.17 27.93 -7.64
CA GLY A 332 -9.95 28.41 -6.27
C GLY A 332 -8.49 28.32 -5.84
N LEU A 333 -7.82 27.20 -6.13
CA LEU A 333 -6.41 27.01 -5.82
C LEU A 333 -5.50 27.95 -6.62
N PHE A 334 -5.80 28.15 -7.91
CA PHE A 334 -5.10 29.12 -8.75
C PHE A 334 -5.30 30.56 -8.26
N PHE A 335 -6.52 30.91 -7.85
CA PHE A 335 -6.81 32.22 -7.29
C PHE A 335 -6.04 32.47 -5.99
N LEU A 336 -6.05 31.52 -5.06
CA LEU A 336 -5.29 31.60 -3.80
C LEU A 336 -3.79 31.69 -4.07
N ALA A 337 -3.24 30.89 -4.99
CA ALA A 337 -1.84 30.98 -5.40
C ALA A 337 -1.47 32.35 -5.99
N GLY A 338 -2.39 32.98 -6.74
CA GLY A 338 -2.22 34.35 -7.22
C GLY A 338 -2.18 35.38 -6.08
N VAL A 339 -3.08 35.25 -5.10
CA VAL A 339 -3.09 36.10 -3.90
C VAL A 339 -1.81 35.93 -3.09
N GLU A 340 -1.35 34.70 -2.87
CA GLU A 340 -0.13 34.40 -2.13
C GLU A 340 1.13 34.88 -2.84
N SER A 341 1.19 34.76 -4.17
CA SER A 341 2.28 35.35 -4.96
C SER A 341 2.33 36.87 -4.80
N SER A 342 1.18 37.55 -4.83
CA SER A 342 1.10 39.00 -4.58
C SER A 342 1.50 39.38 -3.14
N LEU A 343 1.07 38.59 -2.15
CA LEU A 343 1.45 38.81 -0.74
C LEU A 343 2.94 38.57 -0.51
N ALA A 344 3.55 37.60 -1.20
CA ALA A 344 4.99 37.33 -1.12
C ALA A 344 5.83 38.48 -1.71
N VAL A 345 5.36 39.12 -2.78
CA VAL A 345 5.98 40.36 -3.31
C VAL A 345 5.86 41.48 -2.29
N LEU A 346 4.68 41.65 -1.68
CA LEU A 346 4.46 42.66 -0.66
C LEU A 346 5.38 42.46 0.55
N ARG A 347 5.57 41.20 0.98
CA ARG A 347 6.49 40.83 2.06
C ARG A 347 7.92 41.34 1.82
N GLU A 348 8.43 41.17 0.60
CA GLU A 348 9.78 41.62 0.25
C GLU A 348 9.87 43.15 0.27
N SER A 349 8.86 43.85 -0.26
CA SER A 349 8.82 45.31 -0.22
C SER A 349 8.76 45.88 1.19
N ILE A 350 8.05 45.21 2.12
CA ILE A 350 8.01 45.58 3.54
C ILE A 350 9.39 45.37 4.18
N ALA A 351 10.03 44.23 3.91
CA ALA A 351 11.36 43.93 4.45
C ALA A 351 12.43 44.94 3.97
N GLU A 352 12.36 45.36 2.70
CA GLU A 352 13.22 46.39 2.15
C GLU A 352 12.99 47.73 2.86
N ALA A 353 11.73 48.16 3.03
CA ALA A 353 11.38 49.39 3.72
C ALA A 353 11.86 49.41 5.19
N ASP A 354 11.69 48.29 5.91
CA ASP A 354 12.16 48.14 7.29
C ASP A 354 13.68 48.23 7.40
N SER A 355 14.41 47.65 6.44
CA SER A 355 15.88 47.71 6.41
C SER A 355 16.38 49.13 6.17
N ALA A 356 15.72 49.87 5.26
CA ALA A 356 16.03 51.27 4.96
C ALA A 356 15.73 52.19 6.15
N LEU A 357 14.62 51.94 6.86
CA LEU A 357 14.27 52.70 8.08
C LEU A 357 15.29 52.45 9.20
N LYS A 358 15.66 51.18 9.45
CA LYS A 358 16.67 50.83 10.47
C LYS A 358 18.02 51.48 10.19
N MET A 359 18.45 51.50 8.93
CA MET A 359 19.70 52.15 8.51
C MET A 359 19.65 53.68 8.67
N SER A 360 18.49 54.28 8.38
CA SER A 360 18.27 55.72 8.59
C SER A 360 18.28 56.10 10.08
N LEU A 361 17.80 55.20 10.95
CA LEU A 361 17.75 55.39 12.39
C LEU A 361 19.09 55.06 13.09
N SER A 362 19.94 54.20 12.53
CA SER A 362 21.26 53.88 13.09
C SER A 362 22.32 54.95 12.80
N GLY A 363 22.04 55.91 11.91
CA GLY A 363 22.94 57.01 11.59
C GLY A 363 24.20 56.59 10.82
N GLU A 364 24.26 55.36 10.30
CA GLU A 364 25.35 54.91 9.43
C GLU A 364 25.19 55.51 8.04
N GLU A 365 26.13 56.40 7.68
CA GLU A 365 26.27 56.90 6.31
C GLU A 365 26.55 55.75 5.34
N ARG A 366 25.88 55.82 4.19
CA ARG A 366 26.02 54.93 3.04
C ARG A 366 27.49 54.62 2.70
N VAL A 367 28.01 53.47 3.13
CA VAL A 367 28.94 52.71 2.30
C VAL A 367 28.07 51.88 1.36
N VAL A 368 27.70 52.48 0.24
CA VAL A 368 27.00 51.80 -0.85
C VAL A 368 27.94 50.73 -1.39
N ALA A 369 27.89 49.53 -0.83
CA ALA A 369 28.03 48.37 -1.68
C ALA A 369 26.78 48.40 -2.56
N GLU A 370 26.94 48.79 -3.83
CA GLU A 370 26.02 48.47 -4.92
C GLU A 370 25.92 46.94 -5.01
N THR A 371 25.31 46.29 -4.02
CA THR A 371 24.62 45.03 -4.31
C THR A 371 23.45 45.46 -5.19
N ALA A 372 23.69 45.36 -6.50
CA ALA A 372 22.74 45.58 -7.59
C ALA A 372 21.30 45.33 -7.14
N SER A 373 20.38 46.22 -7.54
CA SER A 373 18.93 46.08 -7.39
C SER A 373 18.44 44.81 -8.10
N SER A 374 18.78 43.65 -7.54
CA SER A 374 18.45 42.37 -8.14
C SER A 374 17.02 42.11 -7.73
N HIS A 375 16.10 42.11 -8.70
CA HIS A 375 14.72 41.66 -8.49
C HIS A 375 14.63 40.14 -8.26
N ILE A 376 15.78 39.47 -8.14
CA ILE A 376 15.90 38.01 -7.99
C ILE A 376 15.20 37.52 -6.71
N PRO A 377 15.34 38.16 -5.53
CA PRO A 377 14.59 37.76 -4.33
C PRO A 377 13.09 37.95 -4.48
N VAL A 378 12.64 39.10 -5.03
CA VAL A 378 11.22 39.40 -5.26
C VAL A 378 10.58 38.35 -6.19
N ILE A 379 11.21 38.05 -7.33
CA ILE A 379 10.73 37.05 -8.27
C ILE A 379 10.77 35.65 -7.64
N GLY A 380 11.82 35.33 -6.89
CA GLY A 380 11.95 34.07 -6.17
C GLY A 380 10.84 33.85 -5.15
N GLN A 381 10.52 34.86 -4.33
CA GLN A 381 9.43 34.83 -3.36
C GLN A 381 8.06 34.78 -4.06
N ALA A 382 7.86 35.52 -5.15
CA ALA A 382 6.61 35.51 -5.92
C ALA A 382 6.33 34.13 -6.55
N VAL A 383 7.36 33.50 -7.12
CA VAL A 383 7.26 32.14 -7.68
C VAL A 383 7.05 31.12 -6.56
N LEU A 384 7.76 31.25 -5.45
CA LEU A 384 7.60 30.38 -4.29
C LEU A 384 6.16 30.44 -3.74
N GLY A 385 5.62 31.65 -3.53
CA GLY A 385 4.23 31.86 -3.08
C GLY A 385 3.18 31.36 -4.08
N PHE A 386 3.48 31.35 -5.38
CA PHE A 386 2.58 30.76 -6.38
C PHE A 386 2.63 29.23 -6.38
N VAL A 387 3.82 28.64 -6.22
CA VAL A 387 4.04 27.19 -6.38
C VAL A 387 3.67 26.41 -5.10
N LEU A 388 3.91 26.99 -3.92
CA LEU A 388 3.67 26.32 -2.64
C LEU A 388 2.24 25.78 -2.50
N PRO A 389 1.18 26.51 -2.90
CA PRO A 389 -0.17 25.97 -2.85
C PRO A 389 -0.39 24.67 -3.63
N TRP A 390 0.21 24.56 -4.80
CA TRP A 390 0.12 23.35 -5.60
C TRP A 390 0.86 22.18 -4.95
N ILE A 391 1.97 22.46 -4.28
CA ILE A 391 2.71 21.47 -3.50
C ILE A 391 1.89 21.04 -2.27
N LEU A 392 1.23 21.97 -1.60
CA LEU A 392 0.35 21.67 -0.46
C LEU A 392 -0.89 20.89 -0.88
N ALA A 393 -1.41 21.09 -2.09
CA ALA A 393 -2.47 20.24 -2.62
C ALA A 393 -2.06 18.76 -2.73
N MET A 394 -0.77 18.47 -2.95
CA MET A 394 -0.25 17.09 -3.02
C MET A 394 -0.27 16.39 -1.65
N VAL A 395 -0.50 17.09 -0.55
CA VAL A 395 -0.59 16.53 0.82
C VAL A 395 -1.67 15.46 0.94
N ALA A 396 -2.69 15.52 0.10
CA ALA A 396 -3.73 14.50 0.04
C ALA A 396 -3.18 13.08 -0.19
N ILE A 397 -2.14 12.95 -1.02
CA ILE A 397 -1.55 11.65 -1.41
C ILE A 397 -0.92 10.93 -0.20
N PRO A 398 0.06 11.51 0.53
CA PRO A 398 0.60 10.88 1.73
C PRO A 398 -0.45 10.80 2.85
N LEU A 399 -1.41 11.73 2.92
CA LEU A 399 -2.48 11.66 3.92
C LEU A 399 -3.36 10.42 3.72
N GLU A 400 -3.77 10.10 2.49
CA GLU A 400 -4.51 8.88 2.17
C GLU A 400 -3.71 7.63 2.53
N MET A 401 -2.46 7.55 2.07
CA MET A 401 -1.56 6.43 2.41
C MET A 401 -1.41 6.25 3.91
N LEU A 402 -1.33 7.36 4.66
CA LEU A 402 -1.24 7.35 6.12
C LEU A 402 -2.55 6.86 6.76
N LEU A 403 -3.72 7.26 6.25
CA LEU A 403 -5.01 6.83 6.78
C LEU A 403 -5.25 5.34 6.53
N ASP A 404 -4.93 4.84 5.34
CA ASP A 404 -5.10 3.43 4.96
C ASP A 404 -4.20 2.51 5.77
N SER A 405 -2.90 2.83 5.83
CA SER A 405 -1.92 2.04 6.58
C SER A 405 -1.98 2.30 8.09
N GLY A 406 -2.38 3.51 8.49
CA GLY A 406 -2.39 3.97 9.88
C GLY A 406 -3.37 3.20 10.75
N ARG A 407 -4.52 2.78 10.23
CA ARG A 407 -5.46 1.93 10.99
C ARG A 407 -4.78 0.66 11.53
N HIS A 408 -3.91 0.04 10.73
CA HIS A 408 -3.20 -1.16 11.13
C HIS A 408 -2.09 -0.87 12.15
N VAL A 409 -1.32 0.20 11.92
CA VAL A 409 -0.23 0.60 12.83
C VAL A 409 -0.79 1.05 14.18
N VAL A 410 -1.85 1.85 14.20
CA VAL A 410 -2.55 2.29 15.42
C VAL A 410 -3.10 1.09 16.18
N ALA A 411 -3.73 0.12 15.50
CA ALA A 411 -4.20 -1.10 16.15
C ALA A 411 -3.04 -1.89 16.78
N THR A 412 -1.90 -1.98 16.10
CA THR A 412 -0.70 -2.67 16.61
C THR A 412 -0.12 -1.95 17.83
N ILE A 413 -0.01 -0.63 17.78
CA ILE A 413 0.43 0.18 18.92
C ILE A 413 -0.54 0.02 20.10
N LEU A 414 -1.86 0.06 19.85
CA LEU A 414 -2.86 -0.11 20.90
C LEU A 414 -2.76 -1.50 21.56
N VAL A 415 -2.57 -2.57 20.77
CA VAL A 415 -2.29 -3.92 21.30
C VAL A 415 -1.03 -3.92 22.18
N LEU A 416 0.06 -3.30 21.71
CA LEU A 416 1.31 -3.21 22.48
C LEU A 416 1.13 -2.43 23.78
N THR A 417 0.39 -1.32 23.75
CA THR A 417 0.11 -0.53 24.97
C THR A 417 -0.74 -1.31 25.97
N LEU A 418 -1.79 -2.01 25.52
CA LEU A 418 -2.60 -2.87 26.37
C LEU A 418 -1.77 -4.00 26.99
N GLN A 419 -0.90 -4.64 26.21
CA GLN A 419 0.02 -5.66 26.72
C GLN A 419 1.02 -5.07 27.74
N GLY A 420 1.53 -3.86 27.47
CA GLY A 420 2.39 -3.14 28.41
C GLY A 420 1.69 -2.85 29.73
N VAL A 421 0.45 -2.34 29.69
CA VAL A 421 -0.39 -2.14 30.87
C VAL A 421 -0.67 -3.46 31.58
N GLY A 422 -0.89 -4.55 30.84
CA GLY A 422 -1.06 -5.89 31.41
C GLY A 422 0.18 -6.40 32.16
N VAL A 423 1.37 -6.18 31.61
CA VAL A 423 2.65 -6.48 32.30
C VAL A 423 2.81 -5.63 33.56
N LEU A 424 2.54 -4.33 33.47
CA LEU A 424 2.60 -3.42 34.63
C LEU A 424 1.58 -3.80 35.72
N GLY A 425 0.37 -4.21 35.34
CA GLY A 425 -0.65 -4.70 36.26
C GLY A 425 -0.21 -5.97 36.99
N ARG A 426 0.39 -6.94 36.29
CA ARG A 426 0.95 -8.15 36.92
C ARG A 426 2.10 -7.81 37.87
N ALA A 427 3.01 -6.92 37.45
CA ALA A 427 4.07 -6.43 38.31
C ALA A 427 3.51 -5.73 39.56
N GLY A 428 2.49 -4.88 39.38
CA GLY A 428 1.75 -4.20 40.46
C GLY A 428 1.10 -5.17 41.44
N ALA A 429 0.54 -6.28 40.97
CA ALA A 429 -0.03 -7.31 41.84
C ALA A 429 1.05 -8.01 42.68
N HIS A 430 2.20 -8.32 42.08
CA HIS A 430 3.34 -8.90 42.80
C HIS A 430 3.99 -7.92 43.78
N THR A 431 4.04 -6.62 43.47
CA THR A 431 4.55 -5.62 44.41
C THR A 431 3.58 -5.39 45.55
N ALA A 432 2.27 -5.29 45.28
CA ALA A 432 1.24 -5.12 46.31
C ALA A 432 1.25 -6.26 47.34
N THR A 433 1.33 -7.52 46.89
CA THR A 433 1.42 -8.68 47.78
C THR A 433 2.68 -8.66 48.65
N LYS A 434 3.85 -8.35 48.08
CA LYS A 434 5.12 -8.25 48.83
C LYS A 434 5.15 -7.07 49.80
N LEU A 435 4.60 -5.92 49.39
CA LEU A 435 4.56 -4.71 50.20
C LEU A 435 3.60 -4.89 51.37
N ALA A 436 2.45 -5.52 51.16
CA ALA A 436 1.53 -5.91 52.23
C ALA A 436 2.19 -6.90 53.21
N ALA A 437 2.88 -7.93 52.72
CA ALA A 437 3.62 -8.86 53.57
C ALA A 437 4.72 -8.17 54.39
N MET A 438 5.44 -7.22 53.78
CA MET A 438 6.45 -6.41 54.46
C MET A 438 5.83 -5.49 55.53
N LEU A 439 4.72 -4.83 55.23
CA LEU A 439 3.99 -3.99 56.20
C LEU A 439 3.49 -4.81 57.39
N VAL A 440 2.97 -6.01 57.14
CA VAL A 440 2.58 -6.96 58.18
C VAL A 440 3.78 -7.34 59.04
N ALA A 441 4.94 -7.66 58.45
CA ALA A 441 6.15 -8.00 59.20
C ALA A 441 6.67 -6.82 60.03
N VAL A 442 6.70 -5.60 59.49
CA VAL A 442 7.10 -4.38 60.22
C VAL A 442 6.14 -4.11 61.38
N TYR A 443 4.83 -4.26 61.15
CA TYR A 443 3.81 -4.12 62.17
C TYR A 443 3.99 -5.14 63.30
N GLU A 444 4.23 -6.41 62.98
CA GLU A 444 4.51 -7.46 63.97
C GLU A 444 5.79 -7.17 64.77
N ILE A 445 6.87 -6.69 64.12
CA ILE A 445 8.10 -6.28 64.81
C ILE A 445 7.82 -5.13 65.77
N TYR A 446 7.06 -4.12 65.36
CA TYR A 446 6.73 -2.95 66.18
C TYR A 446 5.90 -3.33 67.42
N VAL A 447 4.92 -4.23 67.26
CA VAL A 447 4.05 -4.72 68.34
C VAL A 447 4.71 -5.84 69.17
N SER A 448 5.91 -6.31 68.80
CA SER A 448 6.60 -7.40 69.52
C SER A 448 7.16 -6.98 70.89
N ILE A 449 7.44 -5.69 71.12
CA ILE A 449 8.09 -5.19 72.36
C ILE A 449 7.23 -5.46 73.61
N PRO A 450 5.92 -5.12 73.65
CA PRO A 450 5.05 -5.42 74.80
C PRO A 450 4.82 -6.92 75.00
N THR A 451 4.69 -7.68 73.90
CA THR A 451 4.38 -9.12 73.98
C THR A 451 5.52 -9.93 74.62
N LYS A 452 6.79 -9.58 74.36
CA LYS A 452 7.93 -10.23 75.03
C LYS A 452 7.95 -9.97 76.54
N ILE A 453 7.51 -8.80 76.98
CA ILE A 453 7.37 -8.46 78.40
C ILE A 453 6.23 -9.30 79.01
N GLU A 454 5.08 -9.41 78.33
CA GLU A 454 3.95 -10.25 78.75
C GLU A 454 4.34 -11.73 78.88
N HIS A 455 5.08 -12.28 77.90
CA HIS A 455 5.53 -13.67 77.94
C HIS A 455 6.60 -13.94 79.01
N THR A 456 7.49 -12.98 79.30
CA THR A 456 8.51 -13.12 80.34
C THR A 456 7.88 -13.07 81.74
N VAL A 457 6.86 -12.23 81.93
CA VAL A 457 6.08 -12.14 83.16
C VAL A 457 5.20 -13.39 83.33
N ARG A 458 4.57 -13.89 82.25
CA ARG A 458 3.75 -15.11 82.29
C ARG A 458 4.55 -16.40 82.45
N ASN A 459 5.77 -16.50 81.89
CA ASN A 459 6.66 -17.64 82.12
C ASN A 459 7.30 -17.63 83.53
N SER A 460 7.56 -16.45 84.11
CA SER A 460 7.99 -16.38 85.52
C SER A 460 6.91 -16.83 86.51
N GLY A 461 5.63 -16.79 86.10
CA GLY A 461 4.50 -17.30 86.89
C GLY A 461 4.16 -18.78 86.67
N ARG A 462 4.86 -19.49 85.77
CA ARG A 462 4.57 -20.90 85.41
C ARG A 462 5.75 -21.85 85.66
N GLY A 463 6.70 -21.44 86.50
CA GLY A 463 7.86 -22.24 86.92
C GLY A 463 7.60 -23.17 88.12
N HIS A 464 6.35 -23.51 88.42
CA HIS A 464 6.04 -24.36 89.57
C HIS A 464 4.85 -25.30 89.35
N ASP A 465 4.78 -25.97 88.20
CA ASP A 465 4.16 -27.30 88.18
C ASP A 465 4.61 -28.14 86.98
N GLU A 466 4.87 -29.40 87.32
CA GLU A 466 4.98 -30.57 86.45
C GLU A 466 6.35 -30.92 85.84
N ALA A 467 7.21 -31.50 86.69
CA ALA A 467 8.15 -32.54 86.31
C ALA A 467 7.55 -33.93 86.61
N ILE A 468 7.11 -34.67 85.58
CA ILE A 468 7.03 -36.14 85.59
C ILE A 468 7.44 -36.67 84.20
N PRO A 469 8.42 -37.59 84.08
CA PRO A 469 8.85 -38.14 82.79
C PRO A 469 8.20 -39.49 82.39
N MET A 470 7.96 -39.63 81.08
CA MET A 470 7.99 -40.85 80.21
C MET A 470 6.80 -41.84 80.23
N PRO A 471 6.54 -42.65 79.15
CA PRO A 471 7.41 -42.95 78.00
C PRO A 471 6.78 -42.86 76.59
N ALA A 472 7.66 -43.09 75.62
CA ALA A 472 7.49 -43.08 74.16
C ALA A 472 6.37 -43.98 73.59
N ARG A 473 5.81 -43.52 72.45
CA ARG A 473 5.20 -44.40 71.45
C ARG A 473 5.70 -44.02 70.06
N GLU A 474 6.50 -44.92 69.49
CA GLU A 474 6.71 -45.03 68.06
C GLU A 474 5.38 -45.29 67.35
N THR A 475 5.18 -44.68 66.18
CA THR A 475 4.95 -45.38 64.89
C THR A 475 4.77 -44.33 63.77
N SER A 476 5.73 -44.31 62.84
CA SER A 476 5.54 -43.93 61.42
C SER A 476 4.60 -44.97 60.73
N PRO A 477 4.13 -44.80 59.46
CA PRO A 477 4.72 -44.00 58.37
C PRO A 477 3.75 -43.27 57.41
N LYS A 478 4.39 -42.47 56.53
CA LYS A 478 4.02 -42.10 55.15
C LYS A 478 2.85 -42.86 54.51
N ALA A 479 1.92 -42.10 53.93
CA ALA A 479 1.16 -42.53 52.76
C ALA A 479 1.31 -41.47 51.65
N ALA A 480 2.02 -41.86 50.59
CA ALA A 480 1.93 -41.24 49.29
C ALA A 480 0.64 -41.69 48.59
N ARG A 481 -0.02 -40.80 47.84
CA ARG A 481 -0.77 -41.13 46.61
C ARG A 481 -1.14 -39.82 45.87
N THR A 482 -0.52 -39.57 44.71
CA THR A 482 -1.08 -39.73 43.34
C THR A 482 -2.14 -38.67 43.05
N SER A 483 -1.87 -37.67 42.20
CA SER A 483 -2.00 -37.72 40.72
C SER A 483 -3.44 -37.93 40.24
N TRP A 484 -3.72 -37.53 38.99
CA TRP A 484 -5.04 -37.42 38.32
C TRP A 484 -5.75 -36.10 38.65
N SER A 485 -6.16 -35.26 37.70
CA SER A 485 -6.18 -35.32 36.23
C SER A 485 -6.53 -33.93 35.73
#